data_AF-A0A7G2F6S2-F1
#
_entry.id   AF-A0A7G2F6S2-F1
#
_cell.length_a   1.000
_cell.length_b   1.000
_cell.length_c   1.000
_cell.angle_alpha   90.00
_cell.angle_beta   90.00
_cell.angle_gamma   90.00
#
_symmetry.space_group_name_H-M   'P 1'
#
loop_
_entity.id
_entity.type
_entity.pdbx_description
1 polymer ?
#
loop_
_entity_poly.entity_id
_entity_poly.type
_entity_poly.pdbx_seq_one_letter_code
_entity_poly.pdbx_strand_id
1 'polypeptide(L)'
;MAIIAVAELVEEVSMSRVEHVLNYLKLEPDRLIQVAVSRVFSQTRLRFSQPLIFEETEEKLAHVFQAHPTFESEFINCVTETETAAEFEASWDSIVRRYYMEDNDWLQSIYNARQQWVRVFIRDTFYGELSTNEGSSILNSFFQGFVDASTTMQMLIKQYEKAIDSWREKELKADYEATNSTPVMKTPSPMEKQAASLYTRAAFIKFQEEFVETLAIPANIISDSGTHTTYRVAKFGEVHKGHTVSFDSLEVKANCSCQMFEYSGIICRHILAVFSAKNVLALPSRYLLRRWTKEAKIRGTEEQPEFSNGCQESLNLCFNSLRQEATKYVEEGAKSIQIYKVAMDALDEAAKKVAAASNRTPGTRLPNGEAYPSEEARETANATNHPGGEKERTILELTAELERTGQRCEVYRANLLSILRDMEEQKFQLSLKVQNARLSLKE
;
A
#
# COMPACT_ATOMS: atom_id res chain seq x y z
N MET A 1 11.20 13.61 -15.48
CA MET A 1 11.76 14.61 -14.53
C MET A 1 10.93 14.80 -13.25
N ALA A 2 9.64 15.17 -13.29
CA ALA A 2 8.81 15.27 -12.06
C ALA A 2 8.75 13.96 -11.25
N ILE A 3 8.69 12.82 -11.92
CA ILE A 3 8.71 11.48 -11.30
C ILE A 3 10.05 11.16 -10.60
N ILE A 4 11.16 11.74 -11.08
CA ILE A 4 12.50 11.54 -10.49
C ILE A 4 12.62 12.32 -9.17
N ALA A 5 12.10 13.56 -9.13
CA ALA A 5 12.01 14.34 -7.90
C ALA A 5 11.08 13.67 -6.86
N VAL A 6 10.00 13.02 -7.30
CA VAL A 6 9.12 12.25 -6.41
C VAL A 6 9.82 10.99 -5.89
N ALA A 7 10.59 10.29 -6.71
CA ALA A 7 11.36 9.12 -6.27
C ALA A 7 12.47 9.47 -5.26
N GLU A 8 13.14 10.62 -5.41
CA GLU A 8 14.15 11.11 -4.46
C GLU A 8 13.53 11.64 -3.15
N LEU A 9 12.32 12.22 -3.18
CA LEU A 9 11.59 12.65 -1.97
C LEU A 9 10.91 11.51 -1.20
N VAL A 10 10.85 10.31 -1.77
CA VAL A 10 10.22 9.12 -1.17
C VAL A 10 11.14 8.41 -0.16
N GLU A 11 12.43 8.79 -0.06
CA GLU A 11 13.35 8.26 0.97
C GLU A 11 12.90 8.54 2.43
N GLU A 12 12.05 9.54 2.68
CA GLU A 12 11.62 9.89 4.06
C GLU A 12 10.28 9.31 4.51
N VAL A 13 9.50 8.66 3.63
CA VAL A 13 8.15 8.21 4.00
C VAL A 13 7.90 6.75 3.63
N SER A 14 7.92 5.88 4.64
CA SER A 14 7.31 4.54 4.72
C SER A 14 7.27 3.74 3.40
N MET A 15 7.96 2.59 3.38
CA MET A 15 7.98 1.62 2.26
C MET A 15 6.60 1.30 1.62
N SER A 16 5.48 1.52 2.33
CA SER A 16 4.13 1.38 1.74
C SER A 16 3.78 2.40 0.65
N ARG A 17 4.44 3.57 0.62
CA ARG A 17 4.14 4.68 -0.32
C ARG A 17 4.92 4.62 -1.62
N VAL A 18 6.06 3.92 -1.65
CA VAL A 18 6.97 3.84 -2.80
C VAL A 18 6.31 3.13 -4.00
N GLU A 19 5.53 2.07 -3.73
CA GLU A 19 4.93 1.24 -4.78
C GLU A 19 3.77 1.94 -5.51
N HIS A 20 3.05 2.85 -4.85
CA HIS A 20 2.01 3.66 -5.50
C HIS A 20 2.60 4.67 -6.50
N VAL A 21 3.83 5.15 -6.28
CA VAL A 21 4.52 6.08 -7.19
C VAL A 21 5.04 5.35 -8.44
N LEU A 22 5.34 4.06 -8.35
CA LEU A 22 5.85 3.27 -9.47
C LEU A 22 4.77 2.81 -10.47
N ASN A 23 3.49 3.07 -10.18
CA ASN A 23 2.37 2.73 -11.07
C ASN A 23 2.17 3.73 -12.25
N TYR A 24 3.12 4.64 -12.49
CA TYR A 24 3.00 5.73 -13.50
C TYR A 24 4.00 5.63 -14.65
N LEU A 25 4.41 4.43 -15.04
CA LEU A 25 5.26 4.29 -16.21
C LEU A 25 4.40 4.19 -17.48
N LYS A 26 4.55 5.18 -18.37
CA LYS A 26 4.11 5.10 -19.78
C LYS A 26 4.89 4.01 -20.51
N LEU A 27 4.39 3.61 -21.69
CA LEU A 27 5.04 2.62 -22.57
C LEU A 27 6.50 2.95 -22.92
N GLU A 28 6.87 4.23 -22.83
CA GLU A 28 8.27 4.68 -22.82
C GLU A 28 8.60 5.32 -21.47
N PRO A 29 9.07 4.56 -20.47
CA PRO A 29 9.64 5.17 -19.29
C PRO A 29 10.87 5.95 -19.74
N ASP A 30 10.95 7.22 -19.35
CA ASP A 30 12.16 8.02 -19.48
C ASP A 30 13.35 7.15 -19.04
N ARG A 31 14.35 6.98 -19.91
CA ARG A 31 15.55 6.17 -19.66
C ARG A 31 16.18 6.51 -18.31
N LEU A 32 16.06 7.77 -17.89
CA LEU A 32 16.52 8.23 -16.59
C LEU A 32 15.74 7.62 -15.42
N ILE A 33 14.43 7.43 -15.54
CA ILE A 33 13.59 6.77 -14.52
C ILE A 33 13.99 5.31 -14.39
N GLN A 34 14.19 4.60 -15.51
CA GLN A 34 14.63 3.18 -15.46
C GLN A 34 16.00 3.03 -14.80
N VAL A 35 16.94 3.93 -15.12
CA VAL A 35 18.28 3.95 -14.53
C VAL A 35 18.23 4.33 -13.04
N ALA A 36 17.37 5.28 -12.65
CA ALA A 36 17.20 5.66 -11.25
C ALA A 36 16.59 4.51 -10.43
N VAL A 37 15.50 3.91 -10.91
CA VAL A 37 14.85 2.78 -10.20
C VAL A 37 15.79 1.58 -10.12
N SER A 38 16.52 1.22 -11.17
CA SER A 38 17.47 0.09 -11.10
C SER A 38 18.65 0.34 -10.15
N ARG A 39 19.00 1.60 -9.88
CA ARG A 39 20.03 1.96 -8.90
C ARG A 39 19.52 1.90 -7.46
N VAL A 40 18.32 2.42 -7.20
CA VAL A 40 17.75 2.51 -5.84
C VAL A 40 17.05 1.21 -5.44
N PHE A 41 16.35 0.58 -6.39
CA PHE A 41 15.53 -0.61 -6.20
C PHE A 41 15.91 -1.70 -7.22
N SER A 42 17.09 -2.28 -7.05
CA SER A 42 17.69 -3.25 -7.97
C SER A 42 16.89 -4.56 -8.14
N GLN A 43 16.00 -4.89 -7.20
CA GLN A 43 15.13 -6.06 -7.23
C GLN A 43 13.70 -5.76 -7.72
N THR A 44 13.38 -4.50 -8.03
CA THR A 44 12.02 -4.10 -8.43
C THR A 44 11.81 -4.31 -9.93
N ARG A 45 10.78 -5.09 -10.28
CA ARG A 45 10.32 -5.23 -11.66
C ARG A 45 9.37 -4.10 -12.03
N LEU A 46 9.81 -3.24 -12.94
CA LEU A 46 8.97 -2.17 -13.49
C LEU A 46 7.84 -2.75 -14.35
N ARG A 47 6.66 -2.13 -14.25
CA ARG A 47 5.48 -2.45 -15.07
C ARG A 47 4.87 -1.18 -15.66
N PHE A 48 4.19 -1.31 -16.79
CA PHE A 48 3.38 -0.22 -17.31
C PHE A 48 1.99 -0.21 -16.67
N SER A 49 1.42 0.98 -16.58
CA SER A 49 0.09 1.19 -16.02
C SER A 49 -0.98 0.75 -17.02
N GLN A 50 -1.77 -0.27 -16.68
CA GLN A 50 -2.86 -0.72 -17.55
C GLN A 50 -3.88 0.39 -17.84
N PRO A 51 -4.33 1.20 -16.84
CA PRO A 51 -5.23 2.31 -17.12
C PRO A 51 -4.68 3.34 -18.11
N LEU A 52 -3.39 3.70 -18.01
CA LEU A 52 -2.78 4.64 -18.95
C LEU A 52 -2.67 4.03 -20.35
N ILE A 53 -2.40 2.73 -20.46
CA ILE A 53 -2.42 2.04 -21.76
C ILE A 53 -3.83 2.05 -22.35
N PHE A 54 -4.87 1.85 -21.54
CA PHE A 54 -6.26 1.91 -21.99
C PHE A 54 -6.63 3.32 -22.48
N GLU A 55 -6.28 4.36 -21.73
CA GLU A 55 -6.49 5.76 -22.12
C GLU A 55 -5.75 6.13 -23.41
N GLU A 56 -4.45 5.81 -23.50
CA GLU A 56 -3.66 6.08 -24.70
C GLU A 56 -4.16 5.26 -25.90
N THR A 57 -4.69 4.06 -25.68
CA THR A 57 -5.31 3.23 -26.73
C THR A 57 -6.62 3.84 -27.22
N GLU A 58 -7.47 4.34 -26.32
CA GLU A 58 -8.69 5.05 -26.67
C GLU A 58 -8.38 6.31 -27.51
N GLU A 59 -7.37 7.09 -27.11
CA GLU A 59 -6.94 8.28 -27.85
C GLU A 59 -6.40 7.91 -29.25
N LYS A 60 -5.49 6.94 -29.34
CA LYS A 60 -4.83 6.54 -30.59
C LYS A 60 -5.76 5.81 -31.55
N LEU A 61 -6.75 5.08 -31.01
CA LEU A 61 -7.70 4.28 -31.78
C LEU A 61 -9.12 4.85 -31.71
N ALA A 62 -9.29 6.16 -31.47
CA ALA A 62 -10.60 6.79 -31.32
C ALA A 62 -11.58 6.47 -32.46
N HIS A 63 -11.06 6.36 -33.69
CA HIS A 63 -11.84 5.97 -34.88
C HIS A 63 -12.40 4.53 -34.79
N VAL A 64 -11.65 3.61 -34.18
CA VAL A 64 -12.06 2.21 -33.95
C VAL A 64 -13.12 2.14 -32.88
N PHE A 65 -12.92 2.85 -31.77
CA PHE A 65 -13.89 2.91 -30.67
C PHE A 65 -15.24 3.46 -31.16
N GLN A 66 -15.21 4.48 -32.02
CA GLN A 66 -16.42 5.05 -32.64
C GLN A 66 -17.08 4.10 -33.65
N ALA A 67 -16.29 3.39 -34.47
CA ALA A 67 -16.81 2.48 -35.48
C ALA A 67 -17.29 1.13 -34.91
N HIS A 68 -16.72 0.70 -33.78
CA HIS A 68 -16.90 -0.62 -33.21
C HIS A 68 -17.12 -0.57 -31.69
N PRO A 69 -18.38 -0.43 -31.25
CA PRO A 69 -18.71 -0.31 -29.83
C PRO A 69 -18.28 -1.51 -28.95
N THR A 70 -18.04 -2.68 -29.54
CA THR A 70 -17.60 -3.87 -28.76
C THR A 70 -16.08 -3.90 -28.55
N PHE A 71 -15.30 -3.11 -29.30
CA PHE A 71 -13.83 -3.16 -29.30
C PHE A 71 -13.26 -2.95 -27.90
N GLU A 72 -13.74 -1.93 -27.19
CA GLU A 72 -13.28 -1.59 -25.83
C GLU A 72 -13.43 -2.79 -24.89
N SER A 73 -14.63 -3.38 -24.84
CA SER A 73 -14.91 -4.53 -23.97
C SER A 73 -14.07 -5.76 -24.35
N GLU A 74 -13.88 -6.02 -25.65
CA GLU A 74 -13.08 -7.15 -26.12
C GLU A 74 -11.61 -6.96 -25.78
N PHE A 75 -11.07 -5.75 -25.98
CA PHE A 75 -9.70 -5.39 -25.66
C PHE A 75 -9.42 -5.47 -24.15
N ILE A 76 -10.29 -4.88 -23.32
CA ILE A 76 -10.15 -4.95 -21.85
C ILE A 76 -10.22 -6.40 -21.38
N ASN A 77 -11.16 -7.20 -21.90
CA ASN A 77 -11.29 -8.60 -21.50
C ASN A 77 -10.08 -9.44 -21.96
N CYS A 78 -9.55 -9.18 -23.15
CA CYS A 78 -8.32 -9.83 -23.63
C CYS A 78 -7.15 -9.64 -22.65
N VAL A 79 -7.03 -8.46 -22.04
CA VAL A 79 -5.92 -8.13 -21.13
C VAL A 79 -6.19 -8.58 -19.69
N THR A 80 -7.44 -8.54 -19.23
CA THR A 80 -7.80 -8.71 -17.82
C THR A 80 -8.40 -10.07 -17.47
N GLU A 81 -9.11 -10.70 -18.41
CA GLU A 81 -9.85 -11.97 -18.22
C GLU A 81 -9.14 -13.20 -18.79
N THR A 82 -8.05 -13.04 -19.54
CA THR A 82 -7.26 -14.18 -20.03
C THR A 82 -6.44 -14.78 -18.88
N GLU A 83 -6.39 -16.11 -18.80
CA GLU A 83 -5.78 -16.82 -17.67
C GLU A 83 -4.49 -17.55 -18.04
N THR A 84 -4.25 -17.76 -19.33
CA THR A 84 -2.99 -18.32 -19.83
C THR A 84 -2.39 -17.46 -20.92
N ALA A 85 -1.06 -17.56 -21.09
CA ALA A 85 -0.38 -16.90 -22.20
C ALA A 85 -0.97 -17.35 -23.55
N ALA A 86 -1.33 -18.62 -23.71
CA ALA A 86 -1.93 -19.12 -24.96
C ALA A 86 -3.32 -18.51 -25.23
N GLU A 87 -4.16 -18.37 -24.21
CA GLU A 87 -5.45 -17.68 -24.33
C GLU A 87 -5.28 -16.21 -24.67
N PHE A 88 -4.33 -15.53 -24.05
CA PHE A 88 -3.98 -14.14 -24.39
C PHE A 88 -3.55 -14.03 -25.85
N GLU A 89 -2.59 -14.84 -26.30
CA GLU A 89 -2.06 -14.77 -27.68
C GLU A 89 -3.17 -15.05 -28.71
N ALA A 90 -4.06 -16.02 -28.44
CA ALA A 90 -5.20 -16.31 -29.31
C ALA A 90 -6.26 -15.20 -29.31
N SER A 91 -6.59 -14.64 -28.14
CA SER A 91 -7.55 -13.54 -28.00
C SER A 91 -7.02 -12.27 -28.68
N TRP A 92 -5.73 -11.98 -28.50
CA TRP A 92 -5.06 -10.84 -29.10
C TRP A 92 -5.06 -10.94 -30.64
N ASP A 93 -4.63 -12.07 -31.20
CA ASP A 93 -4.65 -12.32 -32.65
C ASP A 93 -6.07 -12.20 -33.22
N SER A 94 -7.08 -12.72 -32.51
CA SER A 94 -8.48 -12.58 -32.90
C SER A 94 -8.93 -11.11 -32.97
N ILE A 95 -8.58 -10.28 -31.98
CA ILE A 95 -8.95 -8.86 -31.96
C ILE A 95 -8.24 -8.12 -33.11
N VAL A 96 -6.93 -8.31 -33.24
CA VAL A 96 -6.13 -7.61 -34.26
C VAL A 96 -6.67 -7.90 -35.67
N ARG A 97 -6.97 -9.17 -35.99
CA ARG A 97 -7.55 -9.54 -37.29
C ARG A 97 -8.97 -9.06 -37.50
N ARG A 98 -9.82 -9.16 -36.46
CA ARG A 98 -11.24 -8.79 -36.55
C ARG A 98 -11.43 -7.31 -36.90
N TYR A 99 -10.53 -6.46 -36.40
CA TYR A 99 -10.59 -5.02 -36.60
C TYR A 99 -9.58 -4.50 -37.64
N TYR A 100 -8.90 -5.39 -38.37
CA TYR A 100 -7.93 -5.06 -39.43
C TYR A 100 -6.79 -4.14 -38.92
N MET A 101 -6.21 -4.51 -37.77
CA MET A 101 -5.23 -3.72 -37.04
C MET A 101 -3.81 -4.30 -37.11
N GLU A 102 -3.54 -5.22 -38.02
CA GLU A 102 -2.27 -5.94 -38.12
C GLU A 102 -1.06 -4.99 -38.24
N ASP A 103 -1.22 -3.91 -39.00
CA ASP A 103 -0.17 -2.92 -39.29
C ASP A 103 -0.24 -1.69 -38.36
N ASN A 104 -1.01 -1.75 -37.27
CA ASN A 104 -1.14 -0.63 -36.35
C ASN A 104 0.09 -0.53 -35.42
N ASP A 105 0.93 0.48 -35.64
CA ASP A 105 2.17 0.71 -34.88
C ASP A 105 1.96 0.75 -33.35
N TRP A 106 0.87 1.38 -32.89
CA TRP A 106 0.56 1.47 -31.47
C TRP A 106 0.27 0.10 -30.87
N LEU A 107 -0.62 -0.68 -31.50
CA LEU A 107 -0.96 -2.03 -31.03
C LEU A 107 0.25 -2.97 -31.07
N GLN A 108 1.09 -2.87 -32.10
CA GLN A 108 2.36 -3.63 -32.16
C GLN A 108 3.30 -3.24 -31.01
N SER A 109 3.41 -1.94 -30.69
CA SER A 109 4.25 -1.47 -29.59
C SER A 109 3.78 -2.01 -28.23
N ILE A 110 2.49 -1.89 -27.91
CA ILE A 110 1.95 -2.39 -26.63
C ILE A 110 1.99 -3.92 -26.56
N TYR A 111 1.86 -4.63 -27.68
CA TYR A 111 2.02 -6.08 -27.75
C TYR A 111 3.47 -6.52 -27.49
N ASN A 112 4.46 -5.83 -28.07
CA ASN A 112 5.88 -6.10 -27.80
C ASN A 112 6.22 -5.88 -26.32
N ALA A 113 5.55 -4.92 -25.69
CA ALA A 113 5.63 -4.61 -24.28
C ALA A 113 4.84 -5.55 -23.34
N ARG A 114 4.07 -6.53 -23.84
CA ARG A 114 3.08 -7.29 -23.04
C ARG A 114 3.60 -7.93 -21.74
N GLN A 115 4.87 -8.31 -21.71
CA GLN A 115 5.54 -8.87 -20.53
C GLN A 115 5.66 -7.89 -19.34
N GLN A 116 5.34 -6.62 -19.56
CA GLN A 116 5.47 -5.54 -18.58
C GLN A 116 4.11 -4.96 -18.15
N TRP A 117 2.98 -5.42 -18.68
CA TRP A 117 1.68 -4.82 -18.33
C TRP A 117 0.48 -5.76 -18.42
N VAL A 118 0.58 -6.86 -19.17
CA VAL A 118 -0.52 -7.82 -19.27
C VAL A 118 -0.44 -8.79 -18.09
N ARG A 119 -1.58 -8.97 -17.41
CA ARG A 119 -1.71 -9.70 -16.14
C ARG A 119 -1.07 -11.09 -16.16
N VAL A 120 -1.31 -11.88 -17.22
CA VAL A 120 -0.81 -13.26 -17.33
C VAL A 120 0.72 -13.37 -17.29
N PHE A 121 1.44 -12.31 -17.65
CA PHE A 121 2.90 -12.29 -17.69
C PHE A 121 3.56 -11.64 -16.46
N ILE A 122 2.78 -10.96 -15.62
CA ILE A 122 3.30 -10.22 -14.45
C ILE A 122 2.77 -10.76 -13.10
N ARG A 123 1.79 -11.67 -13.12
CA ARG A 123 1.13 -12.20 -11.92
C ARG A 123 2.02 -13.06 -11.01
N ASP A 124 3.24 -13.38 -11.44
CA ASP A 124 4.26 -14.05 -10.65
C ASP A 124 5.03 -13.10 -9.71
N THR A 125 4.83 -11.80 -9.86
CA THR A 125 5.49 -10.75 -9.08
C THR A 125 4.50 -10.06 -8.16
N PHE A 126 4.90 -9.80 -6.92
CA PHE A 126 4.08 -9.07 -5.95
C PHE A 126 4.05 -7.58 -6.27
N TYR A 127 2.85 -7.05 -6.55
CA TYR A 127 2.62 -5.62 -6.79
C TYR A 127 1.73 -4.96 -5.74
N GLY A 128 1.18 -5.75 -4.81
CA GLY A 128 0.34 -5.23 -3.73
C GLY A 128 -0.92 -4.52 -4.22
N GLU A 129 -1.50 -4.96 -5.34
CA GLU A 129 -2.65 -4.29 -5.93
C GLU A 129 -3.97 -4.81 -5.33
N LEU A 130 -4.74 -3.91 -4.72
CA LEU A 130 -6.12 -4.17 -4.30
C LEU A 130 -7.07 -3.68 -5.40
N SER A 131 -7.15 -4.38 -6.52
CA SER A 131 -8.12 -4.06 -7.57
C SER A 131 -9.52 -4.48 -7.13
N THR A 132 -10.37 -3.51 -6.74
CA THR A 132 -11.80 -3.75 -6.55
C THR A 132 -12.47 -3.89 -7.92
N ASN A 133 -13.47 -4.77 -8.06
CA ASN A 133 -14.23 -4.92 -9.31
C ASN A 133 -15.01 -3.64 -9.69
N GLU A 134 -15.17 -2.73 -8.73
CA GLU A 134 -15.57 -1.35 -9.01
C GLU A 134 -14.35 -0.63 -9.60
N GLY A 135 -14.36 -0.41 -10.93
CA GLY A 135 -13.30 0.17 -11.77
C GLY A 135 -12.82 1.59 -11.43
N SER A 136 -12.67 1.88 -10.14
CA SER A 136 -12.21 3.15 -9.57
C SER A 136 -10.69 3.29 -9.57
N SER A 137 -9.93 2.35 -10.15
CA SER A 137 -8.46 2.44 -10.21
C SER A 137 -7.96 3.71 -10.91
N ILE A 138 -8.78 4.31 -11.79
CA ILE A 138 -8.47 5.55 -12.51
C ILE A 138 -8.63 6.79 -11.62
N LEU A 139 -9.40 6.69 -10.53
CA LEU A 139 -9.93 7.86 -9.78
C LEU A 139 -9.10 8.27 -8.56
N ASN A 140 -7.97 7.63 -8.29
CA ASN A 140 -7.13 7.95 -7.13
C ASN A 140 -5.67 8.17 -7.52
N SER A 141 -5.42 8.91 -8.60
CA SER A 141 -4.03 9.25 -8.91
C SER A 141 -3.46 10.23 -7.89
N PHE A 142 -2.18 10.07 -7.52
CA PHE A 142 -1.56 10.88 -6.46
C PHE A 142 -1.69 12.39 -6.74
N PHE A 143 -1.57 12.76 -8.02
CA PHE A 143 -1.61 14.12 -8.52
C PHE A 143 -2.97 14.56 -9.07
N GLN A 144 -4.02 13.74 -8.91
CA GLN A 144 -5.33 14.05 -9.47
C GLN A 144 -5.88 15.36 -8.91
N GLY A 145 -6.21 16.31 -9.79
CA GLY A 145 -6.69 17.64 -9.40
C GLY A 145 -5.60 18.59 -8.87
N PHE A 146 -4.35 18.15 -8.80
CA PHE A 146 -3.21 18.97 -8.36
C PHE A 146 -2.30 19.39 -9.52
N VAL A 147 -2.12 18.53 -10.53
CA VAL A 147 -1.25 18.78 -11.68
C VAL A 147 -2.03 18.58 -12.97
N ASP A 148 -1.89 19.55 -13.88
CA ASP A 148 -2.45 19.53 -15.23
C ASP A 148 -1.44 20.09 -16.25
N ALA A 149 -1.84 20.14 -17.53
CA ALA A 149 -1.00 20.65 -18.61
C ALA A 149 -0.61 22.14 -18.45
N SER A 150 -1.32 22.91 -17.62
CA SER A 150 -1.04 24.32 -17.34
C SER A 150 -0.12 24.53 -16.12
N THR A 151 0.18 23.47 -15.38
CA THR A 151 0.98 23.54 -14.16
C THR A 151 2.45 23.78 -14.49
N THR A 152 2.97 24.95 -14.14
CA THR A 152 4.38 25.29 -14.32
C THR A 152 5.28 24.53 -13.34
N MET A 153 6.57 24.42 -13.65
CA MET A 153 7.53 23.72 -12.80
C MET A 153 7.65 24.36 -11.41
N GLN A 154 7.57 25.69 -11.34
CA GLN A 154 7.55 26.41 -10.06
C GLN A 154 6.28 26.12 -9.24
N MET A 155 5.15 25.89 -9.90
CA MET A 155 3.89 25.55 -9.25
C MET A 155 3.84 24.08 -8.83
N LEU A 156 4.57 23.20 -9.53
CA LEU A 156 4.61 21.77 -9.27
C LEU A 156 4.98 21.44 -7.82
N ILE A 157 5.98 22.11 -7.25
CA ILE A 157 6.40 21.87 -5.86
C ILE A 157 5.26 22.22 -4.89
N LYS A 158 4.60 23.35 -5.08
CA LYS A 158 3.46 23.76 -4.23
C LYS A 158 2.28 22.80 -4.37
N GLN A 159 2.01 22.32 -5.58
CA GLN A 159 0.95 21.35 -5.82
C GLN A 159 1.27 19.96 -5.26
N TYR A 160 2.55 19.57 -5.30
CA TYR A 160 3.05 18.35 -4.67
C TYR A 160 2.85 18.38 -3.16
N GLU A 161 3.19 19.48 -2.48
CA GLU A 161 2.95 19.63 -1.04
C GLU A 161 1.47 19.52 -0.69
N LYS A 162 0.60 20.20 -1.46
CA LYS A 162 -0.85 20.09 -1.29
C LYS A 162 -1.37 18.68 -1.53
N ALA A 163 -0.82 17.97 -2.52
CA ALA A 163 -1.15 16.57 -2.75
C ALA A 163 -0.77 15.73 -1.54
N ILE A 164 0.45 15.88 -1.00
CA ILE A 164 0.87 15.18 0.23
C ILE A 164 -0.11 15.42 1.37
N ASP A 165 -0.48 16.67 1.64
CA ASP A 165 -1.35 17.00 2.75
C ASP A 165 -2.76 16.43 2.56
N SER A 166 -3.31 16.49 1.34
CA SER A 166 -4.58 15.84 1.01
C SER A 166 -4.52 14.32 1.22
N TRP A 167 -3.41 13.68 0.85
CA TRP A 167 -3.21 12.25 1.07
C TRP A 167 -3.05 11.90 2.55
N ARG A 168 -2.37 12.73 3.33
CA ARG A 168 -2.28 12.59 4.79
C ARG A 168 -3.66 12.71 5.44
N GLU A 169 -4.49 13.64 4.98
CA GLU A 169 -5.86 13.80 5.47
C GLU A 169 -6.73 12.57 5.13
N LYS A 170 -6.66 12.08 3.89
CA LYS A 170 -7.33 10.82 3.48
C LYS A 170 -6.86 9.63 4.32
N GLU A 171 -5.56 9.53 4.56
CA GLU A 171 -4.96 8.49 5.39
C GLU A 171 -5.43 8.58 6.85
N LEU A 172 -5.45 9.78 7.43
CA LEU A 172 -5.95 10.01 8.79
C LEU A 172 -7.43 9.64 8.91
N LYS A 173 -8.24 10.01 7.92
CA LYS A 173 -9.65 9.61 7.85
C LYS A 173 -9.81 8.10 7.76
N ALA A 174 -9.01 7.43 6.93
CA ALA A 174 -9.03 5.97 6.82
C ALA A 174 -8.59 5.27 8.12
N ASP A 175 -7.58 5.80 8.81
CA ASP A 175 -7.13 5.29 10.13
C ASP A 175 -8.24 5.45 11.19
N TYR A 176 -8.92 6.60 11.18
CA TYR A 176 -10.06 6.86 12.05
C TYR A 176 -11.20 5.85 11.81
N GLU A 177 -11.60 5.69 10.54
CA GLU A 177 -12.64 4.74 10.15
C GLU A 177 -12.26 3.29 10.48
N ALA A 178 -11.00 2.89 10.26
CA ALA A 178 -10.51 1.56 10.56
C ALA A 178 -10.51 1.24 12.07
N THR A 179 -10.35 2.27 12.91
CA THR A 179 -10.40 2.14 14.38
C THR A 179 -11.84 2.14 14.90
N ASN A 180 -12.71 2.99 14.34
CA ASN A 180 -14.02 3.29 14.92
C ASN A 180 -15.19 2.58 14.23
N SER A 181 -14.99 2.01 13.04
CA SER A 181 -16.00 1.24 12.32
C SER A 181 -15.61 -0.24 12.25
N THR A 182 -16.47 -1.09 12.78
CA THR A 182 -16.38 -2.53 12.50
C THR A 182 -16.87 -2.81 11.09
N PRO A 183 -16.10 -3.49 10.23
CA PRO A 183 -16.58 -3.91 8.93
C PRO A 183 -17.83 -4.79 9.04
N VAL A 184 -18.78 -4.59 8.14
CA VAL A 184 -19.98 -5.43 8.06
C VAL A 184 -19.60 -6.77 7.46
N MET A 185 -19.81 -7.86 8.20
CA MET A 185 -19.61 -9.22 7.70
C MET A 185 -20.81 -9.66 6.85
N LYS A 186 -20.56 -10.41 5.79
CA LYS A 186 -21.59 -10.99 4.92
C LYS A 186 -21.94 -12.43 5.30
N THR A 187 -21.09 -13.10 6.08
CA THR A 187 -21.32 -14.46 6.56
C THR A 187 -21.00 -14.58 8.06
N PRO A 188 -21.51 -15.62 8.76
CA PRO A 188 -21.12 -15.91 10.14
C PRO A 188 -19.79 -16.68 10.24
N SER A 189 -18.97 -16.71 9.19
CA SER A 189 -17.73 -17.50 9.13
C SER A 189 -16.69 -17.02 10.16
N PRO A 190 -16.04 -17.93 10.92
CA PRO A 190 -14.92 -17.57 11.79
C PRO A 190 -13.75 -16.95 11.02
N MET A 191 -13.51 -17.39 9.79
CA MET A 191 -12.44 -16.88 8.93
C MET A 191 -12.70 -15.43 8.53
N GLU A 192 -13.94 -15.10 8.18
CA GLU A 192 -14.32 -13.72 7.84
C GLU A 192 -14.20 -12.81 9.07
N LYS A 193 -14.60 -13.30 10.24
CA LYS A 193 -14.44 -12.57 11.51
C LYS A 193 -12.96 -12.30 11.83
N GLN A 194 -12.08 -13.27 11.60
CA GLN A 194 -10.64 -13.10 11.77
C GLN A 194 -10.07 -12.09 10.76
N ALA A 195 -10.47 -12.17 9.49
CA ALA A 195 -10.04 -11.19 8.49
C ALA A 195 -10.51 -9.77 8.83
N ALA A 196 -11.74 -9.61 9.32
CA ALA A 196 -12.30 -8.31 9.72
C ALA A 196 -11.55 -7.68 10.91
N SER A 197 -11.04 -8.50 11.83
CA SER A 197 -10.27 -8.01 12.98
C SER A 197 -8.86 -7.59 12.57
N LEU A 198 -8.19 -8.35 11.71
CA LEU A 198 -6.77 -8.16 11.37
C LEU A 198 -6.53 -7.21 10.19
N TYR A 199 -7.31 -7.29 9.11
CA TYR A 199 -7.04 -6.54 7.89
C TYR A 199 -7.43 -5.07 7.97
N THR A 200 -6.73 -4.23 7.20
CA THR A 200 -7.21 -2.86 6.90
C THR A 200 -8.56 -2.93 6.19
N ARG A 201 -9.33 -1.83 6.22
CA ARG A 201 -10.67 -1.81 5.63
C ARG A 201 -10.67 -2.19 4.14
N ALA A 202 -9.73 -1.65 3.37
CA ALA A 202 -9.60 -1.93 1.94
C ALA A 202 -9.25 -3.41 1.68
N ALA A 203 -8.28 -3.97 2.42
CA ALA A 203 -7.92 -5.37 2.30
C ALA A 203 -9.06 -6.30 2.72
N PHE A 204 -9.81 -5.95 3.77
CA PHE A 204 -10.99 -6.71 4.19
C PHE A 204 -12.10 -6.71 3.13
N ILE A 205 -12.40 -5.57 2.50
CA ILE A 205 -13.39 -5.49 1.43
C ILE A 205 -12.99 -6.43 0.29
N LYS A 206 -11.73 -6.36 -0.15
CA LYS A 206 -11.22 -7.24 -1.22
C LYS A 206 -11.27 -8.71 -0.83
N PHE A 207 -10.85 -9.06 0.39
CA PHE A 207 -10.96 -10.41 0.92
C PHE A 207 -12.43 -10.89 0.94
N GLN A 208 -13.36 -10.04 1.39
CA GLN A 208 -14.77 -10.38 1.51
C GLN A 208 -15.42 -10.60 0.12
N GLU A 209 -15.03 -9.85 -0.90
CA GLU A 209 -15.43 -10.12 -2.29
C GLU A 209 -15.05 -11.55 -2.70
N GLU A 210 -13.77 -11.91 -2.54
CA GLU A 210 -13.27 -13.26 -2.86
C GLU A 210 -13.95 -14.36 -2.01
N PHE A 211 -14.18 -14.08 -0.72
CA PHE A 211 -14.77 -15.02 0.21
C PHE A 211 -16.24 -15.32 -0.10
N VAL A 212 -17.03 -14.30 -0.46
CA VAL A 212 -18.44 -14.51 -0.84
C VAL A 212 -18.56 -15.28 -2.13
N GLU A 213 -17.71 -14.99 -3.12
CA GLU A 213 -17.74 -15.70 -4.40
C GLU A 213 -17.42 -17.19 -4.27
N THR A 214 -16.67 -17.58 -3.24
CA THR A 214 -16.37 -18.98 -2.92
C THR A 214 -17.63 -19.84 -2.77
N LEU A 215 -18.74 -19.28 -2.30
CA LEU A 215 -20.00 -20.01 -2.09
C LEU A 215 -20.61 -20.57 -3.39
N ALA A 216 -20.21 -20.05 -4.54
CA ALA A 216 -20.72 -20.45 -5.86
C ALA A 216 -19.74 -21.32 -6.67
N ILE A 217 -18.59 -21.71 -6.09
CA ILE A 217 -17.49 -22.33 -6.83
C ILE A 217 -17.06 -23.65 -6.16
N PRO A 218 -17.56 -24.80 -6.64
CA PRO A 218 -17.17 -26.10 -6.08
C PRO A 218 -15.70 -26.44 -6.35
N ALA A 219 -15.06 -27.09 -5.38
CA ALA A 219 -13.71 -27.64 -5.49
C ALA A 219 -13.78 -29.17 -5.66
N ASN A 220 -13.39 -29.68 -6.83
CA ASN A 220 -13.38 -31.11 -7.15
C ASN A 220 -11.97 -31.66 -7.10
N ILE A 221 -11.76 -32.81 -6.45
CA ILE A 221 -10.45 -33.46 -6.38
C ILE A 221 -10.10 -34.04 -7.75
N ILE A 222 -8.90 -33.74 -8.26
CA ILE A 222 -8.38 -34.31 -9.51
C ILE A 222 -7.16 -35.21 -9.28
N SER A 223 -6.45 -35.04 -8.17
CA SER A 223 -5.42 -35.98 -7.71
C SER A 223 -5.28 -35.91 -6.20
N ASP A 224 -5.01 -37.05 -5.57
CA ASP A 224 -4.78 -37.12 -4.14
C ASP A 224 -3.66 -38.11 -3.82
N SER A 225 -2.60 -37.61 -3.22
CA SER A 225 -1.45 -38.39 -2.72
C SER A 225 -1.47 -38.54 -1.20
N GLY A 226 -2.57 -38.12 -0.54
CA GLY A 226 -2.70 -38.06 0.91
C GLY A 226 -2.18 -36.75 1.48
N THR A 227 -0.87 -36.46 1.32
CA THR A 227 -0.28 -35.21 1.82
C THR A 227 -0.53 -34.03 0.90
N HIS A 228 -0.49 -34.27 -0.41
CA HIS A 228 -0.78 -33.28 -1.44
C HIS A 228 -2.05 -33.68 -2.20
N THR A 229 -3.07 -32.84 -2.12
CA THR A 229 -4.30 -32.99 -2.91
C THR A 229 -4.38 -31.86 -3.92
N THR A 230 -4.67 -32.18 -5.18
CA THR A 230 -4.92 -31.18 -6.22
C THR A 230 -6.40 -31.10 -6.52
N TYR A 231 -6.92 -29.88 -6.57
CA TYR A 231 -8.30 -29.56 -6.84
C TYR A 231 -8.44 -28.81 -8.16
N ARG A 232 -9.53 -29.10 -8.88
CA ARG A 232 -10.07 -28.23 -9.92
C ARG A 232 -11.24 -27.45 -9.35
N VAL A 233 -11.11 -26.12 -9.38
CA VAL A 233 -12.08 -25.18 -8.82
C VAL A 233 -12.66 -24.38 -9.96
N ALA A 234 -13.96 -24.54 -10.22
CA ALA A 234 -14.64 -23.92 -11.35
C ALA A 234 -16.07 -23.57 -10.99
N LYS A 235 -16.57 -22.45 -11.49
CA LYS A 235 -17.96 -22.05 -11.29
C LYS A 235 -18.89 -23.02 -12.03
N PHE A 236 -20.08 -23.25 -11.47
CA PHE A 236 -21.05 -24.15 -12.09
C PHE A 236 -21.41 -23.67 -13.51
N GLY A 237 -21.27 -24.56 -14.50
CA GLY A 237 -21.49 -24.24 -15.92
C GLY A 237 -20.27 -23.69 -16.67
N GLU A 238 -19.18 -23.32 -15.98
CA GLU A 238 -17.97 -22.73 -16.57
C GLU A 238 -16.75 -23.67 -16.43
N VAL A 239 -16.93 -24.95 -16.78
CA VAL A 239 -15.92 -26.01 -16.57
C VAL A 239 -14.58 -25.71 -17.28
N HIS A 240 -14.63 -25.02 -18.42
CA HIS A 240 -13.45 -24.65 -19.20
C HIS A 240 -12.63 -23.51 -18.58
N LYS A 241 -13.19 -22.73 -17.65
CA LYS A 241 -12.51 -21.63 -16.94
C LYS A 241 -12.05 -22.03 -15.53
N GLY A 242 -11.85 -23.32 -15.28
CA GLY A 242 -11.48 -23.83 -13.96
C GLY A 242 -10.01 -23.59 -13.61
N HIS A 243 -9.73 -23.25 -12.35
CA HIS A 243 -8.39 -23.11 -11.81
C HIS A 243 -7.93 -24.36 -11.08
N THR A 244 -6.62 -24.60 -11.08
CA THR A 244 -6.01 -25.70 -10.35
C THR A 244 -5.45 -25.19 -9.04
N VAL A 245 -5.78 -25.86 -7.94
CA VAL A 245 -5.28 -25.54 -6.58
C VAL A 245 -4.58 -26.75 -6.00
N SER A 246 -3.28 -26.62 -5.72
CA SER A 246 -2.52 -27.63 -4.97
C SER A 246 -2.61 -27.33 -3.49
N PHE A 247 -2.98 -28.30 -2.66
CA PHE A 247 -3.09 -28.17 -1.20
C PHE A 247 -2.21 -29.19 -0.48
N ASP A 248 -1.36 -28.70 0.42
CA ASP A 248 -0.55 -29.47 1.36
C ASP A 248 -1.26 -29.48 2.72
N SER A 249 -1.67 -30.68 3.16
CA SER A 249 -2.38 -30.87 4.43
C SER A 249 -1.51 -30.72 5.67
N LEU A 250 -0.19 -30.92 5.56
CA LEU A 250 0.72 -30.81 6.70
C LEU A 250 1.01 -29.33 7.00
N GLU A 251 1.29 -28.56 5.95
CA GLU A 251 1.63 -27.13 6.05
C GLU A 251 0.40 -26.21 6.03
N VAL A 252 -0.78 -26.77 5.78
CA VAL A 252 -2.03 -26.02 5.49
C VAL A 252 -1.76 -24.93 4.45
N LYS A 253 -1.09 -25.32 3.37
CA LYS A 253 -0.62 -24.43 2.31
C LYS A 253 -1.31 -24.79 0.99
N ALA A 254 -1.92 -23.79 0.37
CA ALA A 254 -2.47 -23.86 -0.96
C ALA A 254 -1.76 -22.92 -1.93
N ASN A 255 -1.53 -23.38 -3.16
CA ASN A 255 -1.12 -22.53 -4.28
C ASN A 255 -2.15 -22.67 -5.40
N CYS A 256 -2.48 -21.58 -6.08
CA CYS A 256 -3.50 -21.56 -7.12
C CYS A 256 -2.91 -21.09 -8.44
N SER A 257 -3.33 -21.70 -9.55
CA SER A 257 -2.90 -21.32 -10.90
C SER A 257 -3.30 -19.89 -11.30
N CYS A 258 -4.25 -19.25 -10.60
CA CYS A 258 -4.58 -17.83 -10.83
C CYS A 258 -3.53 -16.86 -10.31
N GLN A 259 -2.62 -17.30 -9.43
CA GLN A 259 -1.51 -16.52 -8.84
C GLN A 259 -1.92 -15.19 -8.17
N MET A 260 -3.19 -15.06 -7.77
CA MET A 260 -3.70 -13.82 -7.20
C MET A 260 -3.07 -13.48 -5.85
N PHE A 261 -2.72 -14.49 -5.03
CA PHE A 261 -2.05 -14.25 -3.76
C PHE A 261 -0.61 -13.76 -3.99
N GLU A 262 0.09 -14.32 -4.96
CA GLU A 262 1.43 -13.93 -5.36
C GLU A 262 1.44 -12.48 -5.90
N TYR A 263 0.42 -12.12 -6.67
CA TYR A 263 0.27 -10.79 -7.25
C TYR A 263 -0.19 -9.71 -6.26
N SER A 264 -1.23 -9.98 -5.48
CA SER A 264 -1.90 -8.98 -4.61
C SER A 264 -1.61 -9.16 -3.11
N GLY A 265 -1.22 -10.35 -2.67
CA GLY A 265 -1.14 -10.71 -1.25
C GLY A 265 -2.47 -10.99 -0.57
N ILE A 266 -3.59 -10.94 -1.31
CA ILE A 266 -4.91 -11.34 -0.83
C ILE A 266 -5.24 -12.73 -1.39
N ILE A 267 -5.74 -13.61 -0.52
CA ILE A 267 -6.09 -14.97 -0.88
C ILE A 267 -7.28 -14.99 -1.83
N CYS A 268 -7.22 -15.80 -2.88
CA CYS A 268 -8.28 -15.86 -3.88
C CYS A 268 -9.42 -16.81 -3.49
N ARG A 269 -10.58 -16.60 -4.10
CA ARG A 269 -11.76 -17.47 -4.01
C ARG A 269 -11.45 -18.96 -4.25
N HIS A 270 -10.48 -19.29 -5.11
CA HIS A 270 -10.14 -20.68 -5.42
C HIS A 270 -9.46 -21.39 -4.24
N ILE A 271 -8.53 -20.71 -3.58
CA ILE A 271 -7.89 -21.25 -2.36
C ILE A 271 -8.92 -21.34 -1.23
N LEU A 272 -9.76 -20.31 -1.09
CA LEU A 272 -10.84 -20.28 -0.08
C LEU A 272 -11.85 -21.41 -0.28
N ALA A 273 -12.16 -21.79 -1.52
CA ALA A 273 -13.01 -22.95 -1.81
C ALA A 273 -12.38 -24.27 -1.32
N VAL A 274 -11.07 -24.44 -1.52
CA VAL A 274 -10.34 -25.61 -1.02
C VAL A 274 -10.26 -25.60 0.50
N PHE A 275 -10.02 -24.44 1.12
CA PHE A 275 -10.04 -24.30 2.59
C PHE A 275 -11.40 -24.66 3.18
N SER A 276 -12.49 -24.23 2.53
CA SER A 276 -13.85 -24.61 2.91
C SER A 276 -14.06 -26.12 2.79
N ALA A 277 -13.62 -26.74 1.68
CA ALA A 277 -13.72 -28.19 1.49
C ALA A 277 -12.88 -29.01 2.48
N LYS A 278 -11.77 -28.46 2.98
CA LYS A 278 -10.89 -29.06 3.99
C LYS A 278 -11.22 -28.64 5.43
N ASN A 279 -12.30 -27.90 5.66
CA ASN A 279 -12.71 -27.39 6.98
C ASN A 279 -11.65 -26.52 7.69
N VAL A 280 -10.87 -25.75 6.92
CA VAL A 280 -9.97 -24.73 7.47
C VAL A 280 -10.81 -23.51 7.84
N LEU A 281 -11.00 -23.27 9.14
CA LEU A 281 -11.92 -22.24 9.66
C LEU A 281 -11.26 -20.88 9.91
N ALA A 282 -9.94 -20.79 9.82
CA ALA A 282 -9.16 -19.60 10.07
C ALA A 282 -8.07 -19.46 8.99
N LEU A 283 -7.75 -18.24 8.59
CA LEU A 283 -6.65 -17.97 7.67
C LEU A 283 -5.32 -18.34 8.34
N PRO A 284 -4.53 -19.23 7.73
CA PRO A 284 -3.17 -19.48 8.16
C PRO A 284 -2.33 -18.20 8.10
N SER A 285 -1.40 -18.02 9.05
CA SER A 285 -0.57 -16.81 9.18
C SER A 285 0.20 -16.45 7.91
N ARG A 286 0.61 -17.45 7.11
CA ARG A 286 1.28 -17.25 5.81
C ARG A 286 0.44 -16.46 4.79
N TYR A 287 -0.89 -16.42 4.93
CA TYR A 287 -1.79 -15.63 4.08
C TYR A 287 -2.17 -14.27 4.69
N LEU A 288 -1.62 -13.93 5.87
CA LEU A 288 -1.83 -12.66 6.56
C LEU A 288 -0.58 -11.79 6.42
N LEU A 289 -0.41 -11.16 5.26
CA LEU A 289 0.72 -10.25 5.05
C LEU A 289 0.56 -8.98 5.90
N ARG A 290 1.60 -8.65 6.69
CA ARG A 290 1.62 -7.47 7.59
C ARG A 290 1.18 -6.18 6.91
N ARG A 291 1.58 -5.98 5.64
CA ARG A 291 1.18 -4.84 4.80
C ARG A 291 -0.34 -4.62 4.77
N TRP A 292 -1.11 -5.71 4.77
CA TRP A 292 -2.57 -5.68 4.71
C TRP A 292 -3.25 -5.62 6.07
N THR A 293 -2.49 -5.63 7.15
CA THR A 293 -3.02 -5.60 8.53
C THR A 293 -3.10 -4.18 9.07
N LYS A 294 -3.98 -3.97 10.06
CA LYS A 294 -4.07 -2.71 10.82
C LYS A 294 -2.76 -2.35 11.55
N GLU A 295 -1.87 -3.33 11.73
CA GLU A 295 -0.58 -3.18 12.40
C GLU A 295 0.57 -2.79 11.45
N ALA A 296 0.29 -2.54 10.17
CA ALA A 296 1.30 -2.16 9.18
C ALA A 296 2.16 -0.95 9.60
N LYS A 297 1.61 -0.04 10.42
CA LYS A 297 2.27 1.19 10.91
C LYS A 297 3.05 1.00 12.21
N ILE A 298 2.83 -0.08 12.96
CA ILE A 298 3.58 -0.33 14.20
C ILE A 298 5.00 -0.66 13.78
N ARG A 299 5.96 0.25 14.01
CA ARG A 299 7.38 -0.01 13.73
C ARG A 299 7.78 -1.24 14.54
N GLY A 300 8.17 -2.31 13.86
CA GLY A 300 8.67 -3.50 14.55
C GLY A 300 10.03 -3.15 15.14
N THR A 301 10.18 -3.30 16.46
CA THR A 301 11.45 -3.75 17.01
C THR A 301 11.81 -5.00 16.24
N GLU A 302 13.02 -5.04 15.71
CA GLU A 302 13.53 -6.09 14.83
C GLU A 302 13.24 -7.50 15.37
N GLU A 303 12.99 -8.40 14.43
CA GLU A 303 12.64 -9.80 14.66
C GLU A 303 13.60 -10.48 15.65
N GLN A 304 13.04 -11.00 16.74
CA GLN A 304 13.60 -12.14 17.44
C GLN A 304 12.55 -13.26 17.44
N PRO A 305 12.95 -14.50 17.14
CA PRO A 305 12.02 -15.61 17.04
C PRO A 305 11.56 -16.05 18.44
N GLU A 306 10.27 -16.39 18.48
CA GLU A 306 9.65 -17.43 19.30
C GLU A 306 9.18 -17.15 20.75
N PHE A 307 7.92 -17.60 20.95
CA PHE A 307 7.20 -17.97 22.17
C PHE A 307 6.99 -16.95 23.30
N SER A 308 5.83 -16.26 23.27
CA SER A 308 4.93 -16.12 24.44
C SER A 308 3.58 -15.53 24.03
N ASN A 309 2.58 -16.37 23.75
CA ASN A 309 1.22 -15.92 23.42
C ASN A 309 0.24 -15.99 24.60
N GLY A 310 0.71 -15.70 25.82
CA GLY A 310 -0.15 -15.74 27.02
C GLY A 310 -0.62 -14.39 27.54
N CYS A 311 0.10 -13.30 27.26
CA CYS A 311 -0.10 -12.01 27.94
C CYS A 311 -0.50 -10.86 27.00
N GLN A 312 -0.16 -10.96 25.71
CA GLN A 312 -0.38 -9.88 24.74
C GLN A 312 -1.88 -9.62 24.46
N GLU A 313 -2.70 -10.67 24.41
CA GLU A 313 -4.15 -10.55 24.18
C GLU A 313 -4.87 -9.74 25.28
N SER A 314 -4.48 -9.91 26.55
CA SER A 314 -5.09 -9.15 27.67
C SER A 314 -4.74 -7.66 27.65
N LEU A 315 -3.52 -7.32 27.25
CA LEU A 315 -3.07 -5.92 27.13
C LEU A 315 -3.68 -5.24 25.90
N ASN A 316 -3.81 -5.97 24.79
CA ASN A 316 -4.47 -5.48 23.58
C ASN A 316 -5.96 -5.20 23.81
N LEU A 317 -6.66 -6.08 24.54
CA LEU A 317 -8.04 -5.84 24.94
C LEU A 317 -8.16 -4.60 25.84
N CYS A 318 -7.29 -4.47 26.84
CA CYS A 318 -7.28 -3.31 27.74
C CYS A 318 -7.00 -2.00 26.98
N PHE A 319 -6.01 -2.00 26.09
CA PHE A 319 -5.66 -0.85 25.24
C PHE A 319 -6.82 -0.45 24.33
N ASN A 320 -7.44 -1.41 23.65
CA ASN A 320 -8.56 -1.16 22.75
C ASN A 320 -9.79 -0.64 23.50
N SER A 321 -10.10 -1.19 24.68
CA SER A 321 -11.20 -0.72 25.52
C SER A 321 -10.96 0.70 26.05
N LEU A 322 -9.75 1.01 26.54
CA LEU A 322 -9.41 2.35 27.01
C LEU A 322 -9.46 3.37 25.87
N ARG A 323 -8.96 3.01 24.68
CA ARG A 323 -9.00 3.86 23.50
C ARG A 323 -10.44 4.15 23.07
N GLN A 324 -11.30 3.14 23.02
CA GLN A 324 -12.71 3.32 22.64
C GLN A 324 -13.44 4.28 23.59
N GLU A 325 -13.18 4.17 24.90
CA GLU A 325 -13.80 5.05 25.88
C GLU A 325 -13.25 6.49 25.80
N ALA A 326 -11.95 6.64 25.55
CA ALA A 326 -11.34 7.95 25.30
C ALA A 326 -11.91 8.63 24.04
N THR A 327 -12.21 7.86 22.98
CA THR A 327 -12.81 8.42 21.75
C THR A 327 -14.20 8.99 22.01
N LYS A 328 -15.08 8.28 22.72
CA LYS A 328 -16.41 8.81 23.11
C LYS A 328 -16.28 10.10 23.91
N TYR A 329 -15.28 10.15 24.80
CA TYR A 329 -15.01 11.30 25.65
C TYR A 329 -14.56 12.52 24.84
N VAL A 330 -13.71 12.31 23.83
CA VAL A 330 -13.26 13.37 22.89
C VAL A 330 -14.43 13.88 22.05
N GLU A 331 -15.29 12.99 21.54
CA GLU A 331 -16.48 13.37 20.75
C GLU A 331 -17.45 14.23 21.56
N GLU A 332 -17.69 13.89 22.83
CA GLU A 332 -18.51 14.70 23.74
C GLU A 332 -17.82 16.04 24.07
N GLY A 333 -16.52 15.99 24.35
CA GLY A 333 -15.66 17.14 24.62
C GLY A 333 -15.65 18.18 23.52
N ALA A 334 -15.69 17.75 22.26
CA ALA A 334 -15.57 18.61 21.09
C ALA A 334 -16.87 19.36 20.71
N LYS A 335 -18.00 19.13 21.40
CA LYS A 335 -19.29 19.74 21.04
C LYS A 335 -19.37 21.24 21.33
N SER A 336 -18.57 21.77 22.25
CA SER A 336 -18.45 23.21 22.50
C SER A 336 -17.16 23.55 23.24
N ILE A 337 -16.74 24.81 23.17
CA ILE A 337 -15.56 25.30 23.88
C ILE A 337 -15.69 25.14 25.41
N GLN A 338 -16.91 25.28 25.95
CA GLN A 338 -17.17 25.10 27.37
C GLN A 338 -17.01 23.64 27.79
N ILE A 339 -17.53 22.69 27.00
CA ILE A 339 -17.41 21.26 27.28
C ILE A 339 -15.97 20.78 27.06
N TYR A 340 -15.27 21.33 26.06
CA TYR A 340 -13.86 21.05 25.81
C TYR A 340 -12.98 21.35 27.04
N LYS A 341 -13.19 22.51 27.69
CA LYS A 341 -12.44 22.88 28.90
C LYS A 341 -12.68 21.88 30.03
N VAL A 342 -13.94 21.52 30.28
CA VAL A 342 -14.31 20.52 31.29
C VAL A 342 -13.70 19.15 30.98
N ALA A 343 -13.70 18.75 29.71
CA ALA A 343 -13.10 17.50 29.25
C ALA A 343 -11.57 17.48 29.47
N MET A 344 -10.89 18.58 29.17
CA MET A 344 -9.44 18.70 29.37
C MET A 344 -9.06 18.65 30.85
N ASP A 345 -9.80 19.34 31.73
CA ASP A 345 -9.54 19.33 33.17
C ASP A 345 -9.70 17.90 33.76
N ALA A 346 -10.72 17.18 33.31
CA ALA A 346 -10.98 15.81 33.75
C ALA A 346 -9.93 14.80 33.20
N LEU A 347 -9.43 15.01 31.99
CA LEU A 347 -8.33 14.21 31.44
C LEU A 347 -7.03 14.43 32.21
N ASP A 348 -6.74 15.67 32.61
CA ASP A 348 -5.56 15.98 33.43
C ASP A 348 -5.66 15.31 34.82
N GLU A 349 -6.84 15.32 35.42
CA GLU A 349 -7.10 14.61 36.68
C GLU A 349 -6.99 13.08 36.53
N ALA A 350 -7.50 12.53 35.42
CA ALA A 350 -7.37 11.10 35.11
C ALA A 350 -5.90 10.70 34.90
N ALA A 351 -5.13 11.51 34.18
CA ALA A 351 -3.71 11.29 33.95
C ALA A 351 -2.91 11.24 35.27
N LYS A 352 -3.20 12.17 36.19
CA LYS A 352 -2.59 12.17 37.54
C LYS A 352 -2.91 10.89 38.33
N LYS A 353 -4.15 10.41 38.26
CA LYS A 353 -4.57 9.17 38.93
C LYS A 353 -3.89 7.93 38.36
N VAL A 354 -3.77 7.84 37.03
CA VAL A 354 -3.08 6.73 36.36
C VAL A 354 -1.59 6.72 36.70
N ALA A 355 -0.93 7.89 36.70
CA ALA A 355 0.46 8.03 37.10
C ALA A 355 0.69 7.61 38.57
N ALA A 356 -0.23 7.98 39.46
CA ALA A 356 -0.18 7.58 40.87
C ALA A 356 -0.37 6.06 41.08
N ALA A 357 -1.14 5.39 40.23
CA ALA A 357 -1.35 3.94 40.29
C ALA A 357 -0.13 3.16 39.77
N SER A 358 0.55 3.66 38.73
CA SER A 358 1.77 3.04 38.18
C SER A 358 2.90 2.92 39.22
N ASN A 359 3.02 3.94 40.10
CA ASN A 359 4.04 3.99 41.15
C ASN A 359 3.79 3.05 42.35
N ARG A 360 2.69 2.29 42.37
CA ARG A 360 2.31 1.40 43.49
C ARG A 360 2.52 -0.08 43.23
N THR A 361 3.02 -0.48 42.07
CA THR A 361 3.19 -1.89 41.69
C THR A 361 4.60 -2.39 42.10
N PRO A 362 4.77 -3.27 43.10
CA PRO A 362 6.08 -3.82 43.45
C PRO A 362 6.41 -4.98 42.50
N GLY A 363 7.31 -4.73 41.54
CA GLY A 363 7.86 -5.77 40.68
C GLY A 363 8.94 -6.59 41.41
N THR A 364 8.64 -7.88 41.56
CA THR A 364 9.53 -9.06 41.48
C THR A 364 11.04 -8.78 41.57
N ARG A 365 11.65 -9.05 42.74
CA ARG A 365 13.11 -9.19 42.91
C ARG A 365 13.49 -10.67 43.05
N LEU A 366 14.50 -11.08 42.30
CA LEU A 366 15.33 -12.27 42.53
C LEU A 366 16.82 -11.84 42.59
N PRO A 367 17.70 -12.58 43.27
CA PRO A 367 18.43 -12.02 44.41
C PRO A 367 19.96 -11.89 44.23
N ASN A 368 20.48 -10.90 44.99
CA ASN A 368 21.77 -10.76 45.68
C ASN A 368 23.08 -11.41 45.18
N GLY A 369 24.13 -10.57 45.22
CA GLY A 369 25.51 -10.94 45.53
C GLY A 369 26.23 -9.79 46.28
N GLU A 370 26.30 -9.93 47.61
CA GLU A 370 27.33 -9.55 48.62
C GLU A 370 28.31 -8.38 48.33
N ALA A 371 28.31 -7.26 49.07
CA ALA A 371 28.85 -6.95 50.42
C ALA A 371 30.37 -6.63 50.49
N TYR A 372 30.74 -5.38 50.82
CA TYR A 372 31.50 -4.94 52.03
C TYR A 372 31.81 -3.41 52.01
N PRO A 373 31.91 -2.71 53.16
CA PRO A 373 31.99 -1.24 53.26
C PRO A 373 33.29 -0.67 53.90
N SER A 374 33.62 0.60 53.61
CA SER A 374 34.34 1.58 54.48
C SER A 374 34.73 2.83 53.65
N GLU A 375 34.11 4.00 53.85
CA GLU A 375 34.48 5.10 54.77
C GLU A 375 35.49 6.12 54.17
N GLU A 376 35.01 7.34 53.90
CA GLU A 376 35.57 8.65 54.30
C GLU A 376 35.23 9.81 53.33
N ALA A 377 35.07 10.99 53.92
CA ALA A 377 34.28 12.12 53.45
C ALA A 377 35.10 13.23 52.76
N ARG A 378 34.53 13.88 51.73
CA ARG A 378 34.09 15.31 51.74
C ARG A 378 33.79 15.86 50.33
N GLU A 379 32.52 16.25 50.18
CA GLU A 379 31.94 17.41 49.46
C GLU A 379 32.43 17.80 48.05
N THR A 380 31.53 17.66 47.05
CA THR A 380 30.92 18.81 46.35
C THR A 380 29.76 18.39 45.42
N ALA A 381 28.60 19.00 45.66
CA ALA A 381 27.48 19.36 44.77
C ALA A 381 26.96 18.42 43.65
N ASN A 382 25.68 18.04 43.82
CA ASN A 382 24.59 17.97 42.85
C ASN A 382 24.64 16.98 41.67
N ALA A 383 23.77 15.95 41.72
CA ALA A 383 22.65 15.77 40.79
C ALA A 383 21.92 14.44 41.10
N THR A 384 20.77 14.53 41.75
CA THR A 384 19.84 13.42 41.93
C THR A 384 19.13 13.14 40.59
N ASN A 385 19.50 12.05 39.91
CA ASN A 385 18.85 11.60 38.68
C ASN A 385 17.40 11.17 38.97
N HIS A 386 16.46 12.01 38.55
CA HIS A 386 15.03 11.74 38.51
C HIS A 386 14.66 11.05 37.18
N PRO A 387 13.80 10.02 37.15
CA PRO A 387 13.34 9.37 35.90
C PRO A 387 12.52 10.27 34.97
N GLY A 388 12.09 11.45 35.45
CA GLY A 388 11.46 12.49 34.65
C GLY A 388 12.45 13.26 33.77
N GLY A 389 13.70 13.42 34.22
CA GLY A 389 14.72 14.20 33.53
C GLY A 389 15.25 13.52 32.26
N GLU A 390 15.27 12.19 32.21
CA GLU A 390 15.68 11.45 30.98
C GLU A 390 14.64 11.58 29.87
N LYS A 391 13.34 11.55 30.20
CA LYS A 391 12.26 11.73 29.22
C LYS A 391 12.23 13.17 28.70
N GLU A 392 12.42 14.15 29.58
CA GLU A 392 12.46 15.57 29.22
C GLU A 392 13.70 15.90 28.38
N ARG A 393 14.85 15.27 28.69
CA ARG A 393 16.06 15.34 27.87
C ARG A 393 15.88 14.70 26.50
N THR A 394 15.20 13.54 26.43
CA THR A 394 14.88 12.86 25.16
C THR A 394 13.94 13.71 24.30
N ILE A 395 12.94 14.38 24.90
CA ILE A 395 12.04 15.29 24.18
C ILE A 395 12.81 16.48 23.62
N LEU A 396 13.69 17.09 24.40
CA LEU A 396 14.52 18.20 23.93
C LEU A 396 15.47 17.78 22.80
N GLU A 397 16.04 16.58 22.91
CA GLU A 397 16.93 16.02 21.90
C GLU A 397 16.20 15.71 20.58
N LEU A 398 15.02 15.09 20.64
CA LEU A 398 14.17 14.84 19.47
C LEU A 398 13.63 16.14 18.85
N THR A 399 13.35 17.16 19.67
CA THR A 399 12.92 18.47 19.17
C THR A 399 14.05 19.15 18.40
N ALA A 400 15.28 19.11 18.92
CA ALA A 400 16.46 19.61 18.23
C ALA A 400 16.80 18.81 16.96
N GLU A 401 16.61 17.49 16.98
CA GLU A 401 16.73 16.62 15.80
C GLU A 401 15.73 17.01 14.71
N LEU A 402 14.47 17.24 15.09
CA LEU A 402 13.41 17.66 14.19
C LEU A 402 13.69 19.04 13.58
N GLU A 403 14.19 19.98 14.37
CA GLU A 403 14.56 21.31 13.90
C GLU A 403 15.76 21.28 12.93
N ARG A 404 16.78 20.47 13.24
CA ARG A 404 17.92 20.21 12.32
C ARG A 404 17.46 19.58 11.01
N THR A 405 16.52 18.64 11.08
CA THR A 405 15.96 17.96 9.90
C THR A 405 15.13 18.94 9.07
N GLY A 406 14.29 19.76 9.71
CA GLY A 406 13.53 20.82 9.05
C GLY A 406 14.43 21.82 8.32
N GLN A 407 15.54 22.25 8.95
CA GLN A 407 16.52 23.13 8.30
C GLN A 407 17.19 22.46 7.09
N ARG A 408 17.53 21.16 7.16
CA ARG A 408 18.05 20.42 6.01
C ARG A 408 17.03 20.36 4.87
N CYS A 409 15.76 20.10 5.17
CA CYS A 409 14.69 20.06 4.17
C CYS A 409 14.50 21.42 3.48
N GLU A 410 14.59 22.53 4.21
CA GLU A 410 14.55 23.88 3.62
C GLU A 410 15.73 24.16 2.69
N VAL A 411 16.93 23.70 3.04
CA VAL A 411 18.12 23.82 2.16
C VAL A 411 17.94 22.98 0.90
N TYR A 412 17.44 21.74 1.01
CA TYR A 412 17.15 20.90 -0.16
C TYR A 412 16.09 21.54 -1.06
N ARG A 413 15.03 22.10 -0.48
CA ARG A 413 13.98 22.84 -1.19
C ARG A 413 14.54 24.04 -1.94
N ALA A 414 15.40 24.84 -1.29
CA ALA A 414 16.02 26.01 -1.91
C ALA A 414 16.92 25.61 -3.09
N ASN A 415 17.72 24.55 -2.93
CA ASN A 415 18.59 24.03 -3.98
C ASN A 415 17.79 23.50 -5.17
N LEU A 416 16.73 22.72 -4.92
CA LEU A 416 15.85 22.21 -5.95
C LEU A 416 15.20 23.36 -6.74
N LEU A 417 14.66 24.36 -6.03
CA LEU A 417 14.10 25.56 -6.68
C LEU A 417 15.14 26.30 -7.54
N SER A 418 16.41 26.33 -7.14
CA SER A 418 17.47 26.92 -7.95
C SER A 418 17.72 26.14 -9.23
N ILE A 419 17.87 24.82 -9.13
CA ILE A 419 18.08 23.94 -10.29
C ILE A 419 16.91 24.08 -11.28
N LEU A 420 15.68 24.12 -10.78
CA LEU A 420 14.50 24.27 -11.63
C LEU A 420 14.45 25.62 -12.34
N ARG A 421 14.87 26.71 -11.69
CA ARG A 421 15.01 28.03 -12.35
C ARG A 421 16.07 28.01 -13.45
N ASP A 422 17.21 27.39 -13.19
CA ASP A 422 18.29 27.28 -14.17
C ASP A 422 17.84 26.46 -15.40
N MET A 423 17.05 25.41 -15.18
CA MET A 423 16.45 24.62 -16.25
C MET A 423 15.42 25.41 -17.07
N GLU A 424 14.58 26.24 -16.43
CA GLU A 424 13.64 27.11 -17.13
C GLU A 424 14.36 28.15 -17.99
N GLU A 425 15.44 28.74 -17.48
CA GLU A 425 16.29 29.67 -18.23
C GLU A 425 16.92 28.97 -19.43
N GLN A 426 17.49 27.78 -19.25
CA GLN A 426 18.06 27.00 -20.37
C GLN A 426 17.00 26.66 -21.44
N LYS A 427 15.78 26.29 -21.02
CA LYS A 427 14.66 26.04 -21.94
C LYS A 427 14.29 27.31 -22.72
N PHE A 428 14.22 28.45 -22.04
CA PHE A 428 13.93 29.73 -22.69
C PHE A 428 15.01 30.11 -23.71
N GLN A 429 16.29 29.99 -23.34
CA GLN A 429 17.43 30.23 -24.22
C GLN A 429 17.43 29.31 -25.46
N LEU A 430 17.13 28.03 -25.28
CA LEU A 430 16.98 27.09 -26.38
C LEU A 430 15.82 27.47 -27.31
N SER A 431 14.69 27.89 -26.74
CA SER A 431 13.52 28.32 -27.51
C SER A 431 13.83 29.57 -28.35
N LEU A 432 14.55 30.54 -27.78
CA LEU A 432 15.03 31.72 -28.50
C LEU A 432 16.01 31.36 -29.62
N LYS A 433 16.95 30.44 -29.37
CA LYS A 433 17.89 29.97 -30.40
C LYS A 433 17.15 29.27 -31.55
N VAL A 434 16.17 28.44 -31.26
CA VAL A 434 15.33 27.79 -32.28
C VAL A 434 14.53 28.81 -33.08
N GLN A 435 13.98 29.84 -32.42
CA GLN A 435 13.22 30.89 -33.09
C GLN A 435 14.12 31.76 -33.99
N ASN A 436 15.32 32.12 -33.52
CA ASN A 436 16.30 32.86 -34.30
C ASN A 436 16.80 32.04 -35.51
N ALA A 437 17.08 30.75 -35.32
CA ALA A 437 17.46 29.85 -36.43
C ALA A 437 16.35 29.72 -37.49
N ARG A 438 15.08 29.72 -37.06
CA ARG A 438 13.93 29.72 -37.98
C ARG A 438 13.77 31.04 -38.74
N LEU A 439 14.16 32.17 -38.15
CA LEU A 439 14.14 33.47 -38.82
C LEU A 439 15.29 33.59 -39.82
N SER A 440 16.50 33.11 -39.48
CA SER A 440 17.67 33.12 -40.38
C SER A 440 17.56 32.15 -41.56
N LEU A 441 16.64 31.19 -41.51
CA LEU A 441 16.31 30.29 -42.64
C LEU A 441 15.25 30.88 -43.59
N LYS A 442 14.66 32.03 -43.24
CA LYS A 442 13.63 32.73 -44.03
C LYS A 442 14.16 33.98 -44.76
N GLU A 443 15.39 34.40 -44.47
CA GLU A 443 16.19 35.33 -45.28
C GLU A 443 17.03 34.53 -46.29
#